data_AF-A0A1Y4CRD2-F1
#
_entry.id   AF-A0A1Y4CRD2-F1
#
_cell.length_a   1.000
_cell.length_b   1.000
_cell.length_c   1.000
_cell.angle_alpha   90.00
_cell.angle_beta   90.00
_cell.angle_gamma   90.00
#
_symmetry.space_group_name_H-M   'P 1'
#
loop_
_entity.id
_entity.type
_entity.pdbx_description
1 polymer ?
#
loop_
_entity_poly.entity_id
_entity_poly.type
_entity_poly.pdbx_seq_one_letter_code
_entity_poly.pdbx_strand_id
1 'polypeptide(L)'
;MFPYHPHWKTDACHIAYWEWQPTIDHIIPVSLGGIDDSSNWVTTSMMNNLAKGNFTLEQLGWTLKEKGDIRQWDGLSKLFVQAAERDVALLDIPRINAYYRATKVMLKAVKKR
;
A
#
# COMPACT_ATOMS: atom_id res chain seq x y z
N MET A 1 -6.15 14.25 -8.04
CA MET A 1 -6.28 13.57 -6.74
C MET A 1 -7.54 12.70 -6.74
N PHE A 2 -7.53 11.58 -6.03
CA PHE A 2 -8.70 10.69 -5.94
C PHE A 2 -9.62 11.06 -4.76
N PRO A 3 -10.95 10.96 -4.90
CA PRO A 3 -11.89 11.06 -3.79
C PRO A 3 -11.55 10.09 -2.66
N TYR A 4 -11.44 10.61 -1.43
CA TYR A 4 -11.12 9.86 -0.23
C TYR A 4 -12.16 10.10 0.85
N HIS A 5 -12.55 9.03 1.54
CA HIS A 5 -13.40 9.06 2.71
C HIS A 5 -12.66 8.46 3.91
N PRO A 6 -12.60 9.13 5.08
CA PRO A 6 -11.86 8.65 6.26
C PRO A 6 -12.24 7.24 6.72
N HIS A 7 -13.50 6.86 6.52
CA HIS A 7 -14.04 5.54 6.87
C HIS A 7 -14.16 4.58 5.67
N TRP A 8 -13.50 4.87 4.55
CA TRP A 8 -13.38 3.96 3.40
C TRP A 8 -14.74 3.53 2.80
N LYS A 9 -15.74 4.40 2.87
CA LYS A 9 -17.05 4.16 2.27
C LYS A 9 -16.88 3.93 0.76
N THR A 10 -17.28 2.77 0.27
CA THR A 10 -17.05 2.32 -1.12
C THR A 10 -17.75 3.19 -2.15
N ASP A 11 -18.87 3.81 -1.80
CA ASP A 11 -19.66 4.73 -2.62
C ASP A 11 -19.10 6.17 -2.63
N ALA A 12 -18.19 6.51 -1.72
CA ALA A 12 -17.60 7.84 -1.57
C ALA A 12 -16.07 7.87 -1.76
N CYS A 13 -15.42 6.71 -1.82
CA CYS A 13 -14.00 6.55 -2.15
C CYS A 13 -13.82 6.18 -3.61
N HIS A 14 -12.73 6.65 -4.22
CA HIS A 14 -12.31 6.13 -5.51
C HIS A 14 -11.91 4.66 -5.42
N ILE A 15 -12.27 3.86 -6.43
CA ILE A 15 -11.94 2.41 -6.50
C ILE A 15 -10.44 2.11 -6.37
N ALA A 16 -9.59 3.07 -6.75
CA ALA A 16 -8.15 2.92 -6.64
C ALA A 16 -7.69 2.59 -5.20
N TYR A 17 -8.41 3.06 -4.17
CA TYR A 17 -8.11 2.69 -2.78
C TYR A 17 -8.38 1.21 -2.48
N TRP A 18 -9.30 0.56 -3.20
CA TRP A 18 -9.60 -0.85 -3.01
C TRP A 18 -8.67 -1.77 -3.81
N GLU A 19 -8.31 -1.33 -5.02
CA GLU A 19 -7.48 -2.11 -5.94
C GLU A 19 -5.97 -1.98 -5.66
N TRP A 20 -5.51 -0.81 -5.20
CA TRP A 20 -4.07 -0.50 -5.18
C TRP A 20 -3.50 -0.20 -3.80
N GLN A 21 -4.35 0.04 -2.79
CA GLN A 21 -3.85 0.26 -1.44
C GLN A 21 -3.34 -1.06 -0.85
N PRO A 22 -2.06 -1.12 -0.41
CA PRO A 22 -1.53 -2.31 0.22
C PRO A 22 -2.29 -2.61 1.51
N THR A 23 -2.76 -3.84 1.62
CA THR A 23 -3.46 -4.41 2.77
C THR A 23 -2.74 -5.68 3.20
N ILE A 24 -2.67 -5.93 4.51
CA ILE A 24 -2.13 -7.17 5.05
C ILE A 24 -3.25 -8.20 5.11
N ASP A 25 -2.97 -9.42 4.64
CA ASP A 25 -3.84 -10.60 4.77
C ASP A 25 -3.00 -11.82 5.16
N HIS A 26 -3.67 -12.89 5.59
CA HIS A 26 -3.04 -14.16 5.96
C HIS A 26 -2.99 -15.15 4.80
N ILE A 27 -1.87 -15.84 4.57
CA ILE A 27 -1.75 -16.91 3.56
C ILE A 27 -2.72 -18.04 3.89
N ILE A 28 -2.68 -18.51 5.13
CA ILE A 28 -3.63 -19.45 5.73
C ILE A 28 -4.61 -18.65 6.57
N PRO A 29 -5.93 -18.69 6.28
CA PRO A 29 -6.92 -17.98 7.08
C PRO A 29 -6.85 -18.37 8.56
N VAL A 30 -6.97 -17.38 9.45
CA VAL A 30 -7.00 -17.61 10.91
C VAL A 30 -8.15 -18.55 11.30
N SER A 31 -9.29 -18.46 10.60
CA SER A 31 -10.44 -19.36 10.80
C SER A 31 -10.13 -20.84 10.50
N LEU A 32 -9.06 -21.12 9.76
CA LEU A 32 -8.57 -22.46 9.43
C LEU A 32 -7.29 -22.82 10.22
N GLY A 33 -6.99 -22.08 11.29
CA GLY A 33 -5.81 -22.32 12.13
C GLY A 33 -4.53 -21.63 11.66
N GLY A 34 -4.62 -20.69 10.72
CA GLY A 34 -3.48 -19.85 10.36
C GLY A 34 -3.00 -18.98 11.52
N ILE A 35 -1.67 -18.88 11.68
CA ILE A 35 -1.05 -18.09 12.75
C ILE A 35 -1.17 -16.60 12.42
N ASP A 36 -1.43 -15.76 13.42
CA ASP A 36 -1.47 -14.30 13.25
C ASP A 36 -0.11 -13.66 13.51
N ASP A 37 0.84 -13.92 12.61
CA ASP A 37 2.16 -13.27 12.64
C ASP A 37 2.76 -13.13 11.23
N SER A 38 3.94 -12.50 11.16
CA SER A 38 4.64 -12.19 9.93
C SER A 38 5.07 -13.40 9.10
N SER A 39 5.08 -14.61 9.66
CA SER A 39 5.33 -15.84 8.90
C SER A 39 4.16 -16.22 7.99
N ASN A 40 2.95 -15.75 8.32
CA ASN A 40 1.71 -16.01 7.61
C ASN A 40 1.12 -14.74 6.96
N TRP A 41 1.72 -13.56 7.16
CA TRP A 41 1.24 -12.31 6.56
C TRP A 41 1.78 -12.09 5.15
N VAL A 42 0.92 -11.56 4.28
CA VAL A 42 1.25 -11.13 2.92
C VAL A 42 0.61 -9.78 2.60
N THR A 43 1.23 -9.05 1.68
CA THR A 43 0.65 -7.81 1.14
C THR A 43 -0.20 -8.14 -0.08
N THR A 44 -1.42 -7.61 -0.10
CA THR A 44 -2.37 -7.74 -1.21
C THR A 44 -3.21 -6.47 -1.34
N SER A 45 -4.11 -6.40 -2.33
CA SER A 45 -5.13 -5.35 -2.39
C SER A 45 -6.30 -5.68 -1.49
N MET A 46 -7.05 -4.67 -1.06
CA MET A 46 -8.26 -4.89 -0.28
C MET A 46 -9.31 -5.69 -1.09
N MET A 47 -9.36 -5.47 -2.41
CA MET A 47 -10.20 -6.26 -3.33
C MET A 47 -9.87 -7.76 -3.28
N ASN A 48 -8.58 -8.11 -3.37
CA ASN A 48 -8.14 -9.50 -3.31
C ASN A 48 -8.32 -10.10 -1.91
N ASN A 49 -8.09 -9.32 -0.85
CA ASN A 49 -8.35 -9.74 0.53
C ASN A 49 -9.83 -10.14 0.70
N LEU A 50 -10.76 -9.26 0.30
CA LEU A 50 -12.19 -9.54 0.33
C LEU A 50 -12.57 -10.75 -0.52
N ALA A 51 -12.04 -10.86 -1.73
CA ALA A 51 -12.32 -11.99 -2.62
C ALA A 51 -11.77 -13.33 -2.07
N LYS A 52 -10.64 -13.29 -1.34
CA LYS A 52 -10.10 -14.46 -0.68
C LYS A 52 -10.91 -14.89 0.53
N GLY A 53 -11.28 -13.94 1.40
CA GLY A 53 -11.99 -14.21 2.65
C GLY A 53 -11.32 -15.35 3.44
N ASN A 54 -12.11 -16.39 3.75
CA ASN A 54 -11.64 -17.56 4.51
C ASN A 54 -11.19 -18.74 3.63
N PHE A 55 -11.02 -18.55 2.33
CA PHE A 55 -10.50 -19.59 1.44
C PHE A 55 -8.96 -19.64 1.47
N THR A 56 -8.40 -20.83 1.26
CA THR A 56 -6.97 -20.99 1.00
C THR A 56 -6.64 -20.56 -0.43
N LEU A 57 -5.36 -20.25 -0.70
CA LEU A 57 -4.90 -19.94 -2.06
C LEU A 57 -5.18 -21.11 -3.03
N GLU A 58 -5.02 -22.35 -2.56
CA GLU A 58 -5.28 -23.57 -3.35
C GLU A 58 -6.75 -23.67 -3.77
N GLN A 59 -7.70 -23.42 -2.85
CA GLN A 59 -9.13 -23.45 -3.15
C GLN A 59 -9.54 -22.43 -4.22
N LEU A 60 -8.81 -21.30 -4.30
CA LEU A 60 -9.04 -20.26 -5.28
C LEU A 60 -8.23 -20.45 -6.57
N GLY A 61 -7.33 -21.43 -6.61
CA GLY A 61 -6.34 -21.59 -7.69
C GLY A 61 -5.34 -20.42 -7.77
N TRP A 62 -5.14 -19.69 -6.67
CA TRP A 62 -4.24 -18.55 -6.60
C TRP A 62 -2.82 -18.99 -6.26
N THR A 63 -1.84 -18.23 -6.73
CA THR A 63 -0.43 -18.45 -6.43
C THR A 63 0.16 -17.22 -5.76
N LEU A 64 0.94 -17.44 -4.70
CA LEU A 64 1.65 -16.38 -4.02
C LEU A 64 2.80 -15.88 -4.90
N LYS A 65 2.93 -14.55 -5.02
CA LYS A 65 4.07 -13.93 -5.71
C LYS A 65 5.28 -13.88 -4.79
N GLU A 66 6.47 -13.99 -5.37
CA GLU A 66 7.71 -13.85 -4.61
C GLU A 66 7.79 -12.47 -3.96
N LYS A 67 8.33 -12.42 -2.74
CA LYS A 67 8.59 -11.16 -2.05
C LYS A 67 9.63 -10.35 -2.81
N GLY A 68 9.38 -9.05 -2.96
CA GLY A 68 10.39 -8.12 -3.49
C GLY A 68 11.53 -7.87 -2.49
N ASP A 69 12.62 -7.25 -2.97
CA ASP A 69 13.70 -6.74 -2.11
C ASP A 69 13.45 -5.28 -1.76
N ILE A 70 13.17 -5.00 -0.48
CA ILE A 70 12.92 -3.64 0.02
C ILE A 70 14.10 -2.69 -0.21
N ARG A 71 15.33 -3.23 -0.34
CA ARG A 71 16.53 -2.42 -0.62
C ARG A 71 16.54 -1.89 -2.05
N GLN A 72 15.75 -2.49 -2.94
CA GLN A 72 15.62 -2.09 -4.34
C GLN A 72 14.39 -1.22 -4.61
N TRP A 73 13.54 -0.99 -3.61
CA TRP A 73 12.31 -0.21 -3.74
C TRP A 73 12.35 1.03 -2.85
N ASP A 74 12.21 2.21 -3.44
CA ASP A 74 12.25 3.49 -2.71
C ASP A 74 10.88 3.89 -2.13
N GLY A 75 9.90 2.98 -2.10
CA GLY A 75 8.56 3.25 -1.60
C GLY A 75 7.77 4.24 -2.45
N LEU A 76 8.12 4.41 -3.73
CA LEU A 76 7.61 5.47 -4.63
C LEU A 76 7.96 6.88 -4.17
N SER A 77 8.93 7.03 -3.25
CA SER A 77 9.32 8.33 -2.69
C SER A 77 9.78 9.32 -3.75
N LYS A 78 10.60 8.90 -4.72
CA LYS A 78 11.04 9.78 -5.82
C LYS A 78 9.86 10.22 -6.68
N LEU A 79 8.98 9.29 -7.03
CA LEU A 79 7.81 9.57 -7.86
C LEU A 79 6.85 10.54 -7.14
N PHE A 80 6.62 10.35 -5.84
CA PHE A 80 5.81 11.25 -5.04
C PHE A 80 6.38 12.68 -5.03
N VAL A 81 7.69 12.84 -4.81
CA VAL A 81 8.35 14.16 -4.85
C VAL A 81 8.23 14.80 -6.23
N GLN A 82 8.47 14.03 -7.31
CA GLN A 82 8.31 14.52 -8.68
C GLN A 82 6.87 14.95 -8.99
N ALA A 83 5.87 14.19 -8.52
CA ALA A 83 4.46 14.53 -8.71
C ALA A 83 4.09 15.83 -7.97
N ALA A 84 4.56 16.02 -6.74
CA ALA A 84 4.32 17.23 -5.95
C ALA A 84 5.05 18.46 -6.50
N GLU A 85 6.24 18.28 -7.12
CA GLU A 85 6.96 19.38 -7.77
C GLU A 85 6.36 19.76 -9.13
N ARG A 86 5.72 18.80 -9.82
CA ARG A 86 5.00 19.05 -11.07
C ARG A 86 3.70 19.83 -10.88
N ASP A 87 3.01 19.60 -9.77
CA ASP A 87 1.77 20.29 -9.41
C ASP A 87 1.89 20.87 -8.00
N VAL A 88 2.49 22.07 -7.93
CA VAL A 88 2.82 22.73 -6.66
C VAL A 88 1.60 23.09 -5.82
N ALA A 89 0.40 23.16 -6.41
CA ALA A 89 -0.84 23.37 -5.68
C ALA A 89 -1.13 22.22 -4.70
N LEU A 90 -0.58 21.02 -4.94
CA LEU A 90 -0.66 19.90 -4.00
C LEU A 90 0.04 20.22 -2.66
N LEU A 91 0.99 21.15 -2.63
CA LEU A 91 1.71 21.56 -1.42
C LEU A 91 0.89 22.52 -0.53
N ASP A 92 -0.24 23.03 -1.01
CA ASP A 92 -1.19 23.78 -0.18
C ASP A 92 -1.96 22.84 0.77
N ILE A 93 -1.96 21.53 0.49
CA ILE A 93 -2.57 20.52 1.34
C ILE A 93 -1.59 20.17 2.48
N PRO A 94 -1.90 20.47 3.76
CA PRO A 94 -0.92 20.38 4.85
C PRO A 94 -0.30 18.99 5.01
N ARG A 95 -1.10 17.93 4.83
CA ARG A 95 -0.63 16.54 4.92
C ARG A 95 0.37 16.20 3.82
N ILE A 96 0.12 16.65 2.59
CA ILE A 96 1.03 16.41 1.46
C ILE A 96 2.32 17.20 1.66
N ASN A 97 2.23 18.48 2.06
CA ASN A 97 3.42 19.32 2.29
C ASN A 97 4.33 18.76 3.40
N ALA A 98 3.74 18.35 4.52
CA ALA A 98 4.49 17.73 5.61
C ALA A 98 5.23 16.47 5.13
N TYR A 99 4.54 15.59 4.40
CA TYR A 99 5.13 14.38 3.85
C TYR A 99 6.20 14.67 2.79
N TYR A 100 5.96 15.63 1.88
CA TYR A 100 6.92 16.10 0.88
C TYR A 100 8.24 16.58 1.50
N ARG A 101 8.17 17.43 2.53
CA ARG A 101 9.35 17.93 3.25
C ARG A 101 10.15 16.79 3.87
N ALA A 102 9.47 15.89 4.58
CA ALA A 102 10.10 14.73 5.21
C ALA A 102 10.78 13.82 4.17
N THR A 103 10.08 13.49 3.08
CA THR A 103 10.60 12.63 2.02
C THR A 103 11.82 13.24 1.32
N LYS A 104 11.85 14.57 1.09
CA LYS A 104 13.03 15.23 0.52
C LYS A 104 14.25 15.19 1.44
N VAL A 105 14.07 15.29 2.75
CA VAL A 105 15.17 15.13 3.73
C VAL A 105 15.74 13.72 3.63
N MET A 106 14.88 12.70 3.64
CA MET A 106 15.28 11.30 3.54
C MET A 106 16.03 10.99 2.24
N LEU A 107 15.50 11.43 1.09
CA LEU A 107 16.14 11.19 -0.21
C LEU A 107 17.52 11.86 -0.33
N LYS A 108 17.72 13.03 0.31
CA LYS A 108 19.05 13.67 0.37
C LYS A 108 20.02 12.90 1.26
N ALA A 109 19.56 12.34 2.37
CA ALA A 109 20.38 11.55 3.28
C ALA A 109 20.84 10.23 2.63
N VAL A 110 19.95 9.57 1.86
CA VAL A 110 20.28 8.33 1.13
C VAL A 110 21.31 8.59 0.03
N LYS A 111 21.23 9.71 -0.70
CA LYS A 111 22.21 10.06 -1.75
C LYS A 111 23.63 10.35 -1.23
N LYS A 112 23.81 10.57 0.07
CA LYS A 112 25.11 10.86 0.70
C LYS A 112 25.82 9.61 1.23
N ARG A 113 25.19 8.44 1.18
CA ARG A 113 25.75 7.14 1.53
C ARG A 113 26.20 6.42 0.26
#